data_AF-A0A1E7GGI0-F1
#
_entry.id   AF-A0A1E7GGI0-F1
#
_cell.length_a   1.000
_cell.length_b   1.000
_cell.length_c   1.000
_cell.angle_alpha   90.00
_cell.angle_beta   90.00
_cell.angle_gamma   90.00
#
_symmetry.space_group_name_H-M   'P 1'
#
loop_
_entity.id
_entity.type
_entity.pdbx_description
1 polymer ?
#
loop_
_entity_poly.entity_id
_entity_poly.type
_entity_poly.pdbx_seq_one_letter_code
_entity_poly.pdbx_strand_id
1 'polypeptide(L)'
;MGFKSFPYNRNRDGKSKESDFKILEMETDEDHIHFLIKSEHKVNVLSIVRRLKQESTIRLWKTQKEYLRKYYWNENTLWSDGYFASTIGNVSKKAAEYYIRNQG
;
A
#
# COMPACT_ATOMS: atom_id res chain seq x y z
N MET A 1 3.45 -11.71 12.78
CA MET A 1 4.08 -12.09 11.49
C MET A 1 4.44 -10.79 10.77
N GLY A 2 5.70 -10.36 10.78
CA GLY A 2 6.09 -9.01 10.36
C GLY A 2 6.25 -8.89 8.84
N PHE A 3 5.35 -8.18 8.17
CA PHE A 3 5.55 -7.71 6.79
C PHE A 3 6.54 -6.54 6.77
N LYS A 4 7.83 -6.79 7.06
CA LYS A 4 8.84 -5.72 7.16
C LYS A 4 9.24 -5.10 5.81
N SER A 5 8.83 -5.67 4.68
CA SER A 5 8.94 -5.01 3.37
C SER A 5 8.15 -5.76 2.29
N PHE A 6 7.49 -5.00 1.42
CA PHE A 6 7.05 -5.48 0.12
C PHE A 6 8.24 -5.36 -0.85
N PRO A 7 8.66 -6.44 -1.54
CA PRO A 7 9.84 -6.39 -2.39
C PRO A 7 9.68 -5.41 -3.57
N TYR A 8 10.84 -4.90 -3.99
CA TYR A 8 11.05 -3.91 -5.04
C TYR A 8 10.98 -4.53 -6.45
N ASN A 9 10.48 -3.76 -7.42
CA ASN A 9 10.49 -4.13 -8.83
C ASN A 9 11.90 -3.81 -9.40
N ARG A 10 12.67 -4.84 -9.79
CA ARG A 10 13.99 -4.63 -10.42
C ARG A 10 13.82 -3.98 -11.79
N ASN A 11 14.34 -2.76 -11.95
CA ASN A 11 14.73 -2.25 -13.28
C ASN A 11 16.19 -2.60 -13.58
N ARG A 12 16.54 -2.63 -14.87
CA ARG A 12 17.76 -3.19 -15.49
C ARG A 12 19.10 -2.57 -15.04
N ASP A 13 19.09 -1.62 -14.11
CA ASP A 13 20.21 -0.70 -13.88
C ASP A 13 20.94 -0.92 -12.54
N GLY A 14 20.55 -1.94 -11.77
CA GLY A 14 21.27 -2.39 -10.57
C GLY A 14 21.27 -1.43 -9.36
N LYS A 15 20.64 -0.26 -9.45
CA LYS A 15 20.54 0.71 -8.34
C LYS A 15 19.26 0.50 -7.53
N SER A 16 19.39 0.34 -6.21
CA SER A 16 18.24 0.31 -5.29
C SER A 16 17.66 1.71 -5.14
N LYS A 17 16.55 2.01 -5.82
CA LYS A 17 15.73 3.16 -5.44
C LYS A 17 14.91 2.80 -4.20
N GLU A 18 14.76 3.75 -3.29
CA GLU A 18 13.77 3.64 -2.21
C GLU A 18 12.38 3.42 -2.81
N SER A 19 11.51 2.69 -2.10
CA SER A 19 10.13 2.48 -2.52
C SER A 19 9.39 3.81 -2.59
N ASP A 20 8.55 4.01 -3.60
CA ASP A 20 7.74 5.23 -3.81
C ASP A 20 6.78 5.54 -2.63
N PHE A 21 6.59 4.57 -1.73
CA PHE A 21 5.87 4.73 -0.47
C PHE A 21 6.47 3.85 0.63
N LYS A 22 6.19 4.24 1.88
CA LYS A 22 6.54 3.53 3.11
C LYS A 22 5.27 3.25 3.93
N ILE A 23 5.11 2.01 4.37
CA ILE A 23 4.11 1.64 5.37
C ILE A 23 4.65 2.05 6.73
N LEU A 24 3.95 2.94 7.42
CA LEU A 24 4.27 3.38 8.76
C LEU A 24 3.67 2.42 9.79
N GLU A 25 2.40 2.06 9.61
CA GLU A 25 1.64 1.16 10.48
C GLU A 25 0.72 0.27 9.64
N MET A 26 0.39 -0.89 10.19
CA MET A 26 -0.52 -1.86 9.58
C MET A 26 -1.28 -2.59 10.68
N GLU A 27 -2.59 -2.64 10.53
CA GLU A 27 -3.48 -3.41 11.40
C GLU A 27 -4.38 -4.30 10.56
N THR A 28 -4.65 -5.50 11.06
CA THR A 28 -5.46 -6.51 10.36
C THR A 28 -6.69 -6.79 11.21
N ASP A 29 -7.85 -6.79 10.57
CA ASP A 29 -9.10 -7.28 11.14
C ASP A 29 -9.47 -8.63 10.50
N GLU A 30 -10.62 -9.20 10.85
CA GLU A 30 -11.07 -10.51 10.33
C GLU A 30 -11.25 -10.51 8.81
N ASP A 31 -11.76 -9.43 8.23
CA ASP A 31 -12.13 -9.33 6.81
C ASP A 31 -11.45 -8.18 6.03
N HIS A 32 -10.64 -7.35 6.70
CA HIS A 32 -9.95 -6.22 6.05
C HIS A 32 -8.60 -5.86 6.71
N ILE A 33 -7.81 -5.01 6.04
CA ILE A 33 -6.51 -4.53 6.53
C ILE A 33 -6.48 -3.00 6.43
N HIS A 34 -6.04 -2.35 7.51
CA HIS A 34 -5.74 -0.92 7.56
C HIS A 34 -4.25 -0.69 7.37
N PHE A 35 -3.91 0.32 6.56
CA PHE A 35 -2.53 0.76 6.37
C PHE A 35 -2.40 2.26 6.62
N LEU A 36 -1.43 2.65 7.44
CA LEU A 36 -0.95 4.03 7.48
C LEU A 36 0.25 4.15 6.54
N ILE A 37 0.11 4.92 5.47
CA ILE A 37 1.12 5.02 4.42
C ILE A 37 1.64 6.45 4.29
N LYS A 38 2.97 6.57 4.21
CA LYS A 38 3.65 7.80 3.77
C LYS A 38 4.12 7.60 2.34
N SER A 39 3.68 8.45 1.42
CA SER A 39 4.12 8.45 0.02
C SER A 39 4.60 9.82 -0.41
N GLU A 40 5.34 9.88 -1.51
CA GLU A 40 5.58 11.15 -2.20
C GLU A 40 4.28 11.68 -2.83
N HIS A 41 4.16 13.00 -2.94
CA HIS A 41 2.96 13.66 -3.49
C HIS A 41 2.63 13.25 -4.93
N LYS A 42 3.62 12.78 -5.70
CA LYS A 42 3.45 12.38 -7.10
C LYS A 42 2.89 10.96 -7.25
N VAL A 43 2.84 10.20 -6.16
CA VAL A 43 2.45 8.79 -6.21
C VAL A 43 0.93 8.68 -6.11
N ASN A 44 0.33 8.05 -7.11
CA ASN A 44 -1.11 7.82 -7.12
C ASN A 44 -1.48 6.75 -6.09
N VAL A 45 -2.45 7.06 -5.22
CA VAL A 45 -2.99 6.15 -4.20
C VAL A 45 -3.45 4.83 -4.81
N LEU A 46 -4.13 4.86 -5.96
CA LEU A 46 -4.59 3.65 -6.67
C LEU A 46 -3.42 2.73 -7.04
N SER A 47 -2.28 3.29 -7.44
CA SER A 47 -1.09 2.51 -7.77
C SER A 47 -0.50 1.80 -6.54
N ILE A 48 -0.50 2.48 -5.39
CA ILE A 48 -0.08 1.89 -4.11
C ILE A 48 -1.01 0.73 -3.74
N VAL A 49 -2.32 0.97 -3.75
CA VAL A 49 -3.33 -0.04 -3.39
C VAL A 49 -3.25 -1.26 -4.31
N ARG A 50 -3.17 -1.05 -5.63
CA ARG A 50 -3.01 -2.13 -6.61
C ARG A 50 -1.77 -2.97 -6.32
N ARG A 51 -0.64 -2.32 -6.04
CA ARG A 51 0.60 -3.02 -5.71
C ARG A 51 0.48 -3.84 -4.43
N LEU A 52 -0.08 -3.26 -3.36
CA LEU A 52 -0.28 -3.98 -2.10
C LEU A 52 -1.18 -5.21 -2.27
N LYS A 53 -2.30 -5.06 -2.96
CA LYS A 53 -3.25 -6.14 -3.24
C LYS A 53 -2.61 -7.23 -4.10
N GLN A 54 -1.93 -6.85 -5.18
CA GLN A 54 -1.28 -7.80 -6.09
C GLN A 54 -0.17 -8.60 -5.41
N GLU A 55 0.75 -7.93 -4.72
CA GLU A 55 1.90 -8.58 -4.08
C GLU A 55 1.45 -9.51 -2.94
N SER A 56 0.47 -9.09 -2.15
CA SER A 56 -0.09 -9.93 -1.09
C SER A 56 -0.80 -11.16 -1.65
N THR A 57 -1.64 -11.00 -2.68
CA THR A 57 -2.27 -12.13 -3.39
C THR A 57 -1.22 -13.09 -3.92
N ILE A 58 -0.22 -12.62 -4.67
CA ILE A 58 0.84 -13.48 -5.24
C ILE A 58 1.59 -14.22 -4.13
N ARG A 59 1.97 -13.52 -3.05
CA ARG A 59 2.75 -14.14 -1.97
C ARG A 59 1.93 -15.17 -1.21
N LEU A 60 0.68 -14.87 -0.88
CA LEU A 60 -0.19 -15.79 -0.14
C LEU A 60 -0.54 -17.02 -0.98
N TRP A 61 -0.89 -16.85 -2.25
CA TRP A 61 -1.14 -17.99 -3.15
C TRP A 61 0.10 -18.84 -3.42
N LYS A 62 1.31 -18.26 -3.39
CA LYS A 62 2.56 -19.04 -3.50
C LYS A 62 2.90 -19.81 -2.23
N THR A 63 2.56 -19.28 -1.05
CA THR A 63 3.03 -19.83 0.23
C THR A 63 1.98 -20.64 0.99
N GLN A 64 0.68 -20.38 0.75
CA GLN A 64 -0.45 -20.94 1.48
C GLN A 64 -1.51 -21.58 0.56
N LYS A 65 -1.10 -21.99 -0.66
CA LYS A 65 -2.00 -22.50 -1.71
C LYS A 65 -2.96 -23.58 -1.20
N GLU A 66 -2.45 -24.58 -0.51
CA GLU A 66 -3.24 -25.73 -0.04
C GLU A 66 -4.28 -25.35 1.02
N TYR A 67 -4.04 -24.28 1.78
CA TYR A 67 -5.01 -23.73 2.71
C TYR A 67 -6.08 -22.90 1.98
N LEU A 68 -5.65 -21.99 1.10
CA LEU A 68 -6.55 -21.07 0.40
C LEU A 68 -7.54 -21.79 -0.53
N ARG A 69 -7.12 -22.86 -1.21
CA ARG A 69 -8.00 -23.67 -2.09
C ARG A 69 -9.19 -24.32 -1.38
N LYS A 70 -9.19 -24.35 -0.05
CA LYS A 70 -10.33 -24.87 0.74
C LYS A 70 -11.49 -23.87 0.82
N TYR A 71 -11.18 -22.58 0.67
CA TYR A 71 -12.14 -21.48 0.85
C TYR A 71 -12.38 -20.70 -0.43
N TYR A 72 -11.35 -20.58 -1.25
CA TYR A 72 -11.40 -19.96 -2.57
C TYR A 72 -11.51 -21.08 -3.61
N TRP A 73 -12.43 -20.96 -4.55
CA TRP A 73 -12.66 -21.92 -5.63
C TRP A 73 -11.44 -21.96 -6.60
N ASN A 74 -11.65 -22.02 -7.92
CA ASN A 74 -10.56 -22.08 -8.89
C ASN A 74 -9.95 -20.70 -9.21
N GLU A 75 -10.28 -19.66 -8.45
CA GLU A 75 -9.78 -18.31 -8.66
C GLU A 75 -8.68 -17.95 -7.66
N ASN A 76 -7.55 -17.45 -8.16
CA ASN A 76 -6.46 -16.95 -7.32
C ASN A 76 -6.71 -15.49 -6.90
N THR A 77 -7.89 -15.22 -6.33
CA THR A 77 -8.28 -13.91 -5.81
C THR A 77 -8.09 -13.87 -4.29
N LEU A 78 -8.16 -12.68 -3.70
CA LEU A 78 -8.02 -12.50 -2.25
C LEU A 78 -8.77 -11.26 -1.77
N TRP A 79 -8.72 -10.19 -2.56
CA TRP A 79 -9.35 -8.92 -2.23
C TRP A 79 -10.57 -8.66 -3.10
N SER A 80 -11.57 -7.97 -2.56
CA SER A 80 -12.64 -7.35 -3.36
C SER A 80 -12.06 -6.31 -4.32
N ASP A 81 -12.82 -5.81 -5.28
CA ASP A 81 -12.34 -4.76 -6.20
C ASP A 81 -12.15 -3.41 -5.50
N GLY A 82 -12.93 -3.16 -4.46
CA GLY A 82 -12.95 -1.91 -3.71
C GLY A 82 -11.69 -1.64 -2.87
N TYR A 83 -11.56 -0.38 -2.47
CA TYR A 83 -10.66 0.08 -1.40
C TYR A 83 -11.18 1.41 -0.84
N PHE A 84 -10.80 1.71 0.39
CA PHE A 84 -11.00 3.03 1.00
C PHE A 84 -9.66 3.72 1.19
N ALA A 85 -9.62 5.03 0.95
CA ALA A 85 -8.43 5.84 1.19
C ALA A 85 -8.84 7.26 1.63
N SER A 86 -8.16 7.76 2.64
CA SER A 86 -8.29 9.14 3.11
C SER A 86 -6.91 9.70 3.42
N THR A 87 -6.72 10.99 3.17
CA THR A 87 -5.51 11.71 3.58
C THR A 87 -5.63 12.11 5.04
N ILE A 88 -4.51 12.06 5.76
CA ILE A 88 -4.40 12.59 7.12
C ILE A 88 -3.53 13.83 7.03
N GLY A 89 -4.16 15.00 7.04
CA GLY A 89 -3.47 16.28 7.02
C GLY A 89 -3.19 16.77 8.43
N ASN A 90 -1.92 16.98 8.78
CA ASN A 90 -1.54 17.70 9.98
C ASN A 90 -0.96 19.06 9.59
N VAL A 91 -1.76 19.88 8.89
CA VAL A 91 -1.35 21.24 8.52
C VAL A 91 -2.01 22.21 9.49
N SER A 92 -1.20 22.92 10.28
CA SER A 92 -1.74 23.98 11.13
C SER A 92 -2.29 25.12 10.26
N LYS A 93 -3.35 25.80 10.72
CA LYS A 93 -3.92 26.97 10.03
C LYS A 93 -2.84 28.00 9.66
N LYS A 94 -1.88 28.23 10.57
CA LYS A 94 -0.75 29.14 10.36
C LYS A 94 0.18 28.70 9.23
N ALA A 95 0.47 27.40 9.12
CA ALA A 95 1.29 26.86 8.03
C ALA A 95 0.56 26.96 6.67
N ALA A 96 -0.75 26.72 6.65
CA ALA A 96 -1.57 26.89 5.45
C ALA A 96 -1.63 28.37 5.01
N GLU A 97 -1.90 29.29 5.93
CA GLU A 97 -1.92 30.73 5.65
C GLU A 97 -0.57 31.25 5.17
N TYR A 98 0.53 30.80 5.79
CA TYR A 98 1.88 31.15 5.34
C TYR A 98 2.14 30.65 3.92
N TYR A 99 1.83 29.38 3.62
CA TYR A 99 2.00 28.83 2.28
C TYR A 99 1.22 29.63 1.22
N ILE A 100 -0.05 29.95 1.48
CA ILE A 100 -0.91 30.72 0.55
C ILE A 100 -0.32 32.12 0.31
N ARG A 101 0.16 32.81 1.35
CA ARG A 101 0.68 34.17 1.25
C ARG A 101 2.03 34.26 0.54
N ASN A 102 2.82 33.18 0.51
CA ASN A 102 4.18 33.16 -0.04
C ASN A 102 4.31 32.28 -1.30
N GLN A 103 3.20 31.84 -1.89
CA GLN A 103 3.18 31.11 -3.16
C GLN A 103 3.13 32.02 -4.39
N GLY A 104 2.98 33.34 -4.19
CA GLY A 104 3.06 34.36 -5.24
C GLY A 104 4.40 35.05 -5.27
#